data_AF-A0A7V2H7A9-F1
#
_entry.id   AF-A0A7V2H7A9-F1
#
_cell.length_a   1.000
_cell.length_b   1.000
_cell.length_c   1.000
_cell.angle_alpha   90.00
_cell.angle_beta   90.00
_cell.angle_gamma   90.00
#
_symmetry.space_group_name_H-M   'P 1'
#
loop_
_entity.id
_entity.type
_entity.pdbx_description
1 polymer ?
#
loop_
_entity_poly.entity_id
_entity_poly.type
_entity_poly.pdbx_seq_one_letter_code
_entity_poly.pdbx_strand_id
1 'polypeptide(L)' 'MLKQIEGSLAVAEAIKLCRPQVISCYPITPQTHIVESLSAMVKRGELGKCEFINVES' A
#
# COMPACT_ATOMS: atom_id res chain seq x y z
N MET A 1 18.74 1.32 12.20
CA MET A 1 19.38 0.36 11.27
C MET A 1 18.84 0.63 9.87
N LEU A 2 19.71 0.71 8.87
CA LEU A 2 19.28 0.77 7.47
C LEU A 2 18.77 -0.61 7.04
N LYS A 3 17.77 -0.64 6.14
CA LYS A 3 17.16 -1.85 5.61
C LYS A 3 17.23 -1.83 4.09
N GLN A 4 17.58 -2.95 3.48
CA GLN A 4 17.44 -3.13 2.04
C GLN A 4 16.09 -3.80 1.78
N ILE A 5 15.26 -3.14 0.99
CA ILE A 5 13.91 -3.59 0.63
C ILE A 5 13.65 -3.28 -0.83
N GLU A 6 12.67 -3.96 -1.42
CA GLU A 6 12.17 -3.63 -2.76
C GLU A 6 11.63 -2.19 -2.79
N GLY A 7 11.81 -1.47 -3.91
CA GLY A 7 11.33 -0.10 -4.04
C GLY A 7 9.82 0.04 -3.89
N SER A 8 9.03 -0.92 -4.39
CA SER A 8 7.58 -0.96 -4.23
C SER A 8 7.15 -1.08 -2.76
N LEU A 9 7.84 -1.91 -1.97
CA LEU A 9 7.63 -2.02 -0.53
C LEU A 9 8.01 -0.73 0.20
N ALA A 10 9.11 -0.08 -0.21
CA ALA A 10 9.51 1.22 0.35
C ALA A 10 8.42 2.29 0.12
N VAL A 11 7.81 2.31 -1.07
CA VAL A 11 6.68 3.20 -1.37
C VAL A 11 5.46 2.86 -0.51
N ALA A 12 5.11 1.58 -0.35
CA ALA A 12 4.00 1.17 0.52
C ALA A 12 4.22 1.56 2.00
N GLU A 13 5.44 1.38 2.52
CA GLU A 13 5.81 1.84 3.87
C GLU A 13 5.69 3.37 4.00
N ALA A 14 6.16 4.12 2.99
CA ALA A 14 6.03 5.58 2.98
C ALA A 14 4.56 6.03 2.98
N ILE A 15 3.71 5.41 2.15
CA ILE A 15 2.25 5.68 2.12
C ILE A 15 1.63 5.39 3.48
N LYS A 16 1.98 4.27 4.13
CA LYS A 16 1.50 3.95 5.47
C LYS A 16 1.84 5.03 6.49
N LEU A 17 3.06 5.58 6.45
CA LEU A 17 3.47 6.67 7.35
C LEU A 17 2.67 7.96 7.13
N CYS A 18 2.15 8.19 5.93
CA CYS A 18 1.26 9.32 5.64
C CYS A 18 -0.14 9.17 6.26
N ARG A 19 -0.51 7.99 6.77
CA ARG A 19 -1.83 7.70 7.39
C ARG A 19 -3.02 8.12 6.51
N PRO A 20 -3.09 7.63 5.25
CA PRO A 20 -4.22 7.94 4.38
C PRO A 20 -5.53 7.43 4.98
N GLN A 21 -6.62 8.11 4.65
CA GLN A 21 -7.97 7.68 5.02
C GLN A 21 -8.62 6.83 3.93
N VAL A 22 -8.20 7.02 2.67
CA VAL A 22 -8.71 6.27 1.51
C VAL A 22 -7.55 5.97 0.57
N ILE A 23 -7.51 4.75 0.04
CA ILE A 23 -6.61 4.30 -1.01
C ILE A 23 -7.48 3.71 -2.13
N SER A 24 -7.45 4.35 -3.30
CA SER A 24 -8.01 3.81 -4.54
C SER A 24 -6.92 3.06 -5.29
N CYS A 25 -7.19 1.82 -5.71
CA CYS A 25 -6.19 0.94 -6.29
C CYS A 25 -6.72 0.10 -7.45
N TYR A 26 -5.90 -0.02 -8.48
CA TYR A 26 -6.07 -0.95 -9.59
C TYR A 26 -4.72 -1.65 -9.88
N PRO A 27 -4.66 -2.99 -9.88
CA PRO A 27 -3.42 -3.71 -10.16
C PRO A 27 -2.98 -3.57 -11.63
N ILE A 28 -1.78 -3.03 -11.86
CA ILE A 28 -1.13 -2.99 -13.18
C ILE A 28 0.38 -3.07 -13.02
N THR A 29 1.06 -3.83 -13.89
CA THR A 29 2.52 -3.95 -13.86
C THR A 29 3.17 -2.62 -14.26
N PRO A 30 4.28 -2.20 -13.60
CA PRO A 30 5.00 -2.85 -12.49
C PRO A 30 4.53 -2.43 -11.08
N GLN A 31 3.50 -1.58 -10.96
CA GLN A 31 3.03 -1.04 -9.67
C GLN A 31 2.35 -2.08 -8.77
N THR A 32 1.91 -3.21 -9.32
CA THR A 32 1.15 -4.27 -8.62
C THR A 32 1.65 -4.57 -7.21
N HIS A 33 2.97 -4.68 -6.99
CA HIS A 33 3.54 -5.00 -5.68
C HIS A 33 3.27 -3.92 -4.60
N ILE A 34 3.13 -2.64 -4.98
CA ILE A 34 2.74 -1.56 -4.07
C ILE A 34 1.31 -1.81 -3.58
N VAL A 35 0.41 -2.09 -4.52
CA VAL A 35 -1.02 -2.33 -4.25
C VAL A 35 -1.21 -3.57 -3.37
N GLU A 36 -0.49 -4.66 -3.67
CA GLU A 36 -0.50 -5.89 -2.87
C GLU A 36 0.01 -5.66 -1.45
N SER A 37 1.11 -4.93 -1.30
CA SER A 37 1.70 -4.59 0.00
C SER A 37 0.74 -3.75 0.85
N LEU A 38 0.11 -2.73 0.25
CA LEU A 38 -0.89 -1.89 0.93
C LEU A 38 -2.12 -2.70 1.33
N SER A 39 -2.65 -3.54 0.42
CA SER A 39 -3.78 -4.43 0.72
C SER A 39 -3.47 -5.33 1.92
N ALA A 40 -2.26 -5.90 1.99
CA ALA A 40 -1.83 -6.71 3.12
C ALA A 40 -1.71 -5.89 4.42
N MET A 41 -1.19 -4.65 4.36
CA MET A 41 -1.12 -3.76 5.53
C MET A 41 -2.51 -3.38 6.06
N VAL A 42 -3.47 -3.10 5.18
CA VAL A 42 -4.87 -2.84 5.56
C VAL A 42 -5.48 -4.05 6.25
N LYS A 43 -5.32 -5.26 5.68
CA LYS A 43 -5.81 -6.52 6.28
C LYS A 43 -5.21 -6.79 7.66
N ARG A 44 -3.96 -6.36 7.91
CA ARG A 44 -3.30 -6.46 9.23
C ARG A 44 -3.69 -5.34 10.20
N GLY A 45 -4.54 -4.39 9.79
CA GLY A 45 -4.94 -3.24 10.61
C GLY A 45 -3.86 -2.16 10.76
N GLU A 46 -2.77 -2.25 9.99
CA GLU A 46 -1.62 -1.33 10.12
C GLU A 46 -1.89 0.08 9.58
N LEU A 47 -2.94 0.23 8.78
CA LEU A 47 -3.42 1.49 8.21
C LEU A 47 -4.67 2.03 8.93
N GLY A 48 -4.99 1.48 10.11
CA GLY A 48 -6.09 1.95 10.94
C GLY A 48 -7.44 1.87 10.22
N LYS A 49 -8.11 3.02 10.08
CA LYS A 49 -9.44 3.15 9.45
C LYS A 49 -9.37 3.44 7.94
N CYS A 50 -8.21 3.27 7.31
CA CYS A 50 -8.07 3.51 5.87
C CYS A 50 -9.00 2.59 5.07
N GLU A 51 -9.81 3.18 4.21
CA GLU A 51 -10.61 2.43 3.23
C GLU A 51 -9.73 2.07 2.03
N PHE A 52 -9.70 0.79 1.67
CA PHE A 52 -8.99 0.30 0.50
C PHE A 52 -10.01 -0.11 -0.56
N ILE A 53 -10.05 0.64 -1.65
CA ILE A 53 -11.07 0.55 -2.68
C ILE A 53 -10.41 -0.01 -3.95
N ASN A 54 -10.90 -1.16 -4.39
CA ASN A 54 -10.58 -1.67 -5.73
C ASN A 54 -11.44 -0.91 -6.73
N VAL A 55 -10.81 -0.21 -7.67
CA VAL A 55 -11.51 0.54 -8.73
C VAL A 55 -11.39 -0.18 -10.06
N GLU A 56 -12.33 0.05 -10.96
CA GLU A 56 -12.26 -0.36 -12.37
C GLU A 56 -11.59 0.76 -13.20
N SER A 57 -10.87 0.38 -14.26
CA SER A 57 -10.20 1.32 -15.19
C SER A 57 -11.00 1.52 -16.48
#